data_AF-A0A7Z0EV52-F1
#
_entry.id   AF-A0A7Z0EV52-F1
#
_cell.length_a   1.000
_cell.length_b   1.000
_cell.length_c   1.000
_cell.angle_alpha   90.00
_cell.angle_beta   90.00
_cell.angle_gamma   90.00
#
_symmetry.space_group_name_H-M   'P 1'
#
loop_
_entity.id
_entity.type
_entity.pdbx_description
1 polymer ?
#
loop_
_entity_poly.entity_id
_entity_poly.type
_entity_poly.pdbx_seq_one_letter_code
_entity_poly.pdbx_strand_id
1 'polypeptide(L)'
;MVQTTSTEHGMTTGRLAMEAAHNECNAVYTKVDFLRDSLKTTWVGGAEAGYETALVKWLEELRLIVNGMNNMIGTFGGTTRGMLNVEDENLVTSNAWMSELNPNQPG
;
A
#
# COMPACT_ATOMS: atom_id res chain seq x y z
N MET A 1 -9.31 -16.31 18.75
CA MET A 1 -8.50 -15.06 18.83
C MET A 1 -7.20 -15.13 18.03
N VAL A 2 -6.46 -16.25 17.98
CA VAL A 2 -5.16 -16.36 17.26
C VAL A 2 -5.23 -16.03 15.75
N GLN A 3 -6.36 -16.34 15.10
CA GLN A 3 -6.52 -16.16 13.65
C GLN A 3 -6.66 -14.68 13.24
N THR A 4 -7.25 -13.84 14.09
CA THR A 4 -7.43 -12.40 13.85
C THR A 4 -6.10 -11.67 13.92
N THR A 5 -5.32 -11.91 14.97
CA THR A 5 -3.97 -11.33 15.16
C THR A 5 -3.01 -11.75 14.05
N SER A 6 -3.07 -13.02 13.60
CA SER A 6 -2.26 -13.49 12.47
C SER A 6 -2.65 -12.83 11.15
N THR A 7 -3.94 -12.54 10.94
CA THR A 7 -4.43 -11.90 9.72
C THR A 7 -4.05 -10.42 9.72
N GLU A 8 -4.25 -9.71 10.83
CA GLU A 8 -3.86 -8.31 11.00
C GLU A 8 -2.35 -8.10 10.79
N HIS A 9 -1.53 -8.99 11.35
CA HIS A 9 -0.08 -8.98 11.16
C HIS A 9 0.31 -9.17 9.69
N GLY A 10 -0.34 -10.10 8.99
CA GLY A 10 -0.14 -10.31 7.56
C GLY A 10 -0.51 -9.08 6.72
N MET A 11 -1.64 -8.45 7.01
CA MET A 11 -2.09 -7.23 6.31
C MET A 11 -1.15 -6.05 6.55
N THR A 12 -0.67 -5.89 7.78
CA THR A 12 0.29 -4.84 8.15
C THR A 12 1.64 -5.06 7.45
N THR A 13 2.12 -6.31 7.42
CA THR A 13 3.37 -6.66 6.75
C THR A 13 3.27 -6.44 5.24
N GLY A 14 2.16 -6.85 4.62
CA GLY A 14 1.88 -6.60 3.21
C GLY A 14 1.85 -5.11 2.87
N ARG A 15 1.19 -4.29 3.70
CA ARG A 15 1.18 -2.82 3.55
C ARG A 15 2.59 -2.23 3.57
N LEU A 16 3.41 -2.59 4.56
CA LEU A 16 4.77 -2.07 4.70
C LEU A 16 5.68 -2.47 3.52
N ALA A 17 5.57 -3.72 3.07
CA ALA A 17 6.30 -4.18 1.89
C ALA A 17 5.91 -3.41 0.63
N MET A 18 4.61 -3.15 0.44
CA MET A 18 4.12 -2.35 -0.69
C MET A 18 4.55 -0.88 -0.60
N GLU A 19 4.58 -0.29 0.59
CA GLU A 19 5.10 1.07 0.80
C GLU A 19 6.59 1.17 0.45
N ALA A 20 7.39 0.20 0.86
CA ALA A 20 8.80 0.14 0.51
C ALA A 20 9.00 0.03 -1.01
N ALA A 21 8.32 -0.92 -1.66
CA ALA A 21 8.39 -1.11 -3.11
C ALA A 21 7.88 0.12 -3.88
N HIS A 22 6.80 0.76 -3.43
CA HIS A 22 6.28 2.00 -3.99
C HIS A 22 7.35 3.10 -4.00
N ASN A 23 8.03 3.29 -2.87
CA ASN A 23 9.07 4.31 -2.75
C ASN A 23 10.28 4.03 -3.66
N GLU A 24 10.71 2.77 -3.77
CA GLU A 24 11.78 2.36 -4.68
C GLU A 24 11.40 2.60 -6.15
N CYS A 25 10.21 2.18 -6.56
CA CYS A 25 9.71 2.41 -7.92
C CYS A 25 9.61 3.90 -8.24
N ASN A 26 9.14 4.73 -7.31
CA ASN A 26 9.03 6.17 -7.53
C ASN A 26 10.40 6.86 -7.65
N ALA A 27 11.38 6.41 -6.86
CA ALA A 27 12.77 6.89 -6.98
C ALA A 27 13.37 6.52 -8.35
N VAL A 28 13.13 5.30 -8.83
CA VAL A 28 13.56 4.83 -10.16
C VAL A 28 12.88 5.62 -11.27
N TYR A 29 11.56 5.84 -11.18
CA TYR A 29 10.80 6.66 -12.13
C TYR A 29 11.42 8.05 -12.25
N THR A 30 11.57 8.75 -11.12
CA THR A 30 12.09 10.12 -11.08
C THR A 30 13.50 10.21 -11.69
N LYS A 31 14.36 9.24 -11.39
CA LYS A 31 15.71 9.19 -11.93
C LYS A 31 15.72 9.03 -13.45
N VAL A 32 14.91 8.12 -13.98
CA VAL A 32 14.88 7.88 -15.43
C VAL A 32 14.18 9.02 -16.17
N ASP A 33 13.14 9.62 -15.59
CA ASP A 33 12.48 10.81 -16.13
C ASP A 33 13.46 11.98 -16.28
N PHE A 34 14.27 12.24 -15.24
CA PHE A 34 15.35 13.23 -15.29
C PHE A 34 16.40 12.91 -16.36
N LEU A 35 16.84 11.65 -16.47
CA LEU A 35 17.81 11.23 -17.47
C LEU A 35 17.27 11.34 -18.89
N ARG A 36 15.98 11.02 -19.10
CA ARG A 36 15.29 11.22 -20.39
C ARG A 36 15.33 12.68 -20.79
N ASP A 37 14.97 13.58 -19.88
CA ASP A 37 14.93 15.02 -20.17
C ASP A 37 16.33 15.55 -20.48
N SER A 38 17.35 15.13 -19.73
CA SER A 38 18.74 15.45 -20.05
C SER A 38 19.15 14.92 -21.43
N LEU A 39 18.76 13.71 -21.78
CA LEU A 39 19.10 13.09 -23.06
C LEU A 39 18.43 13.81 -24.24
N LYS A 40 17.16 14.21 -24.09
CA LYS A 40 16.43 15.01 -25.09
C LYS A 40 17.12 16.32 -25.45
N THR A 41 17.82 16.95 -24.50
CA THR A 41 18.54 18.20 -24.78
C THR A 41 19.75 18.03 -25.70
N THR A 42 20.29 16.81 -25.82
CA THR A 42 21.55 16.53 -26.51
C THR A 42 21.42 15.54 -27.66
N TRP A 43 20.34 14.76 -27.71
CA TRP A 43 20.08 13.78 -28.74
C TRP A 43 19.06 14.31 -29.75
N VAL A 44 19.51 14.54 -30.99
CA VAL A 44 18.68 15.00 -32.11
C VAL A 44 18.80 14.04 -33.28
N GLY A 45 17.67 13.65 -33.90
CA GLY A 45 17.62 12.89 -35.17
C GLY A 45 16.73 11.64 -35.13
N GLY A 46 16.64 10.89 -36.23
CA GLY A 46 15.65 9.80 -36.37
C GLY A 46 15.75 8.65 -35.36
N ALA A 47 16.90 8.45 -34.71
CA ALA A 47 17.08 7.45 -33.65
C ALA A 47 16.48 7.89 -32.29
N GLU A 48 16.33 9.21 -32.07
CA GLU A 48 15.74 9.81 -30.87
C GLU A 48 14.29 9.35 -30.70
N ALA A 49 13.50 9.40 -31.77
CA ALA A 49 12.06 9.12 -31.74
C ALA A 49 11.72 7.68 -31.29
N GLY A 50 12.53 6.69 -31.70
CA GLY A 50 12.36 5.31 -31.28
C GLY A 50 12.66 5.10 -29.80
N TYR A 51 13.74 5.74 -29.32
CA TYR A 51 14.15 5.64 -27.92
C TYR A 51 13.22 6.42 -26.98
N GLU A 52 12.74 7.57 -27.43
CA GLU A 52 11.72 8.35 -26.72
C GLU A 52 10.44 7.54 -26.52
N THR A 53 9.94 6.90 -27.59
CA THR A 53 8.75 6.06 -27.52
C THR A 53 8.91 4.91 -26.52
N ALA A 54 10.07 4.25 -26.51
CA ALA A 54 10.36 3.17 -25.58
C ALA A 54 10.43 3.66 -24.12
N LEU A 55 11.10 4.79 -23.87
CA LEU A 55 11.20 5.39 -22.53
C LEU A 55 9.85 5.85 -21.99
N VAL A 56 9.02 6.48 -22.82
CA VAL A 56 7.67 6.91 -22.43
C VAL A 56 6.82 5.72 -22.02
N LYS A 57 6.82 4.65 -22.83
CA LYS A 57 6.08 3.41 -22.47
C LYS A 57 6.57 2.81 -21.17
N TRP A 58 7.88 2.73 -20.97
CA TRP A 58 8.45 2.19 -19.74
C TRP A 58 8.07 3.01 -18.51
N LEU A 59 8.10 4.35 -18.60
CA LEU A 59 7.66 5.23 -17.53
C LEU A 59 6.16 5.06 -17.24
N GLU A 60 5.33 4.90 -18.27
CA GLU A 60 3.89 4.70 -18.12
C GLU A 60 3.56 3.37 -17.43
N GLU A 61 4.20 2.27 -17.83
CA GLU A 61 4.05 0.98 -17.15
C GLU A 61 4.48 1.06 -15.68
N LEU A 62 5.60 1.73 -15.38
CA LEU A 62 6.05 1.93 -14.01
C LEU A 62 5.03 2.74 -13.19
N ARG A 63 4.43 3.76 -13.79
CA ARG A 63 3.36 4.55 -13.16
C ARG A 63 2.11 3.72 -12.88
N LEU A 64 1.71 2.83 -13.80
CA LEU A 64 0.60 1.90 -13.58
C LEU A 64 0.86 0.97 -12.40
N ILE A 65 2.08 0.42 -12.29
CA ILE A 65 2.49 -0.42 -11.16
C ILE A 65 2.43 0.36 -9.84
N VAL A 66 2.97 1.58 -9.81
CA VAL A 66 2.94 2.47 -8.62
C VAL A 66 1.50 2.79 -8.19
N ASN A 67 0.61 3.08 -9.14
CA ASN A 67 -0.81 3.28 -8.86
C ASN A 67 -1.48 2.01 -8.30
N GLY A 68 -1.15 0.84 -8.85
CA GLY A 68 -1.62 -0.45 -8.35
C GLY A 68 -1.17 -0.70 -6.91
N MET A 69 0.09 -0.39 -6.59
CA MET A 69 0.62 -0.49 -5.23
C MET A 69 -0.13 0.44 -4.26
N ASN A 70 -0.40 1.70 -4.63
CA ASN A 70 -1.20 2.62 -3.81
C ASN A 70 -2.60 2.09 -3.51
N ASN A 71 -3.27 1.50 -4.50
CA ASN A 71 -4.58 0.87 -4.30
C ASN A 71 -4.52 -0.30 -3.32
N MET A 72 -3.46 -1.13 -3.37
CA MET A 72 -3.30 -2.23 -2.44
C MET A 72 -2.95 -1.76 -1.02
N ILE A 73 -2.10 -0.74 -0.89
CA ILE A 73 -1.81 -0.09 0.42
C ILE A 73 -3.11 0.39 1.06
N GLY A 74 -3.98 1.04 0.28
CA GLY A 74 -5.31 1.46 0.74
C GLY A 74 -6.19 0.29 1.17
N THR A 75 -6.22 -0.78 0.38
CA THR A 75 -6.97 -2.01 0.72
C THR A 75 -6.49 -2.65 2.02
N PHE A 76 -5.17 -2.79 2.19
CA PHE A 76 -4.60 -3.36 3.40
C PHE A 76 -4.89 -2.48 4.62
N GLY A 77 -4.67 -1.16 4.54
CA GLY A 77 -4.93 -0.24 5.64
C GLY A 77 -6.41 -0.15 6.02
N GLY A 78 -7.32 -0.12 5.02
CA GLY A 78 -8.76 -0.12 5.25
C GLY A 78 -9.24 -1.41 5.92
N THR A 79 -8.70 -2.56 5.51
CA THR A 79 -9.05 -3.85 6.09
C THR A 79 -8.58 -3.98 7.54
N THR A 80 -7.37 -3.52 7.87
CA THR A 80 -6.87 -3.49 9.26
C THR A 80 -7.78 -2.63 10.15
N ARG A 81 -8.17 -1.42 9.70
CA ARG A 81 -9.12 -0.58 10.47
C ARG A 81 -10.48 -1.26 10.67
N GLY A 82 -10.99 -1.95 9.65
CA GLY A 82 -12.23 -2.71 9.75
C GLY A 82 -12.15 -3.81 10.81
N MET A 83 -11.03 -4.53 10.89
CA MET A 83 -10.82 -5.56 11.91
C MET A 83 -10.80 -4.96 13.33
N LEU A 84 -10.10 -3.84 13.52
CA LEU A 84 -10.03 -3.15 14.82
C LEU A 84 -11.42 -2.67 15.29
N ASN A 85 -12.23 -2.09 14.40
CA ASN A 85 -13.58 -1.66 14.75
C ASN A 85 -14.48 -2.83 15.18
N VAL A 86 -14.37 -3.98 14.49
CA VAL A 86 -15.12 -5.19 14.86
C VAL A 86 -14.62 -5.77 16.19
N GLU A 87 -13.32 -5.69 16.47
CA GLU A 87 -12.77 -6.11 17.75
C GLU A 87 -13.27 -5.21 18.90
N ASP A 88 -13.28 -3.89 18.71
CA ASP A 88 -13.81 -2.92 19.68
C ASP A 88 -15.32 -3.16 19.96
N GLU A 89 -16.13 -3.37 18.92
CA GLU A 89 -17.56 -3.70 19.07
C GLU A 89 -17.77 -5.00 19.86
N ASN A 90 -16.95 -6.02 19.58
CA ASN A 90 -17.00 -7.30 20.28
C ASN A 90 -16.55 -7.18 21.75
N LEU A 91 -15.55 -6.34 22.06
CA LEU A 91 -15.12 -6.07 23.43
C LEU A 91 -16.20 -5.38 24.26
N VAL A 92 -16.84 -4.34 23.70
CA VAL A 92 -17.96 -3.64 24.36
C VAL A 92 -19.12 -4.59 24.60
N THR A 93 -19.49 -5.38 23.59
CA THR A 93 -20.57 -6.36 23.71
C THR A 93 -20.23 -7.43 24.76
N SER A 94 -19.02 -7.99 24.72
CA SER A 94 -18.58 -9.00 25.69
C SER A 94 -18.59 -8.48 27.14
N ASN A 95 -18.17 -7.23 27.36
CA ASN A 95 -18.21 -6.59 28.68
C ASN A 95 -19.65 -6.42 29.21
N ALA A 96 -20.61 -6.08 28.34
CA ALA A 96 -22.01 -6.00 28.70
C ALA A 96 -22.54 -7.38 29.15
N TRP A 97 -22.25 -8.43 28.39
CA TRP A 97 -22.64 -9.81 28.73
C TRP A 97 -21.99 -10.30 30.03
N MET A 98 -20.72 -9.95 30.28
CA MET A 98 -20.05 -10.28 31.55
C MET A 98 -20.70 -9.61 32.76
N SER A 99 -21.13 -8.34 32.61
CA SER A 99 -21.84 -7.64 33.67
C SER A 99 -23.23 -8.22 33.95
N GLU A 100 -23.91 -8.71 32.92
CA GLU A 100 -25.23 -9.35 33.03
C GLU A 100 -25.14 -10.78 33.57
N LEU A 101 -24.11 -11.53 33.20
CA LEU A 101 -23.89 -12.92 33.61
C LEU A 101 -23.25 -13.05 35.00
N ASN A 102 -22.56 -12.01 35.49
CA ASN A 102 -21.96 -12.02 36.82
C ASN A 102 -22.22 -10.74 37.62
N PRO A 103 -23.47 -10.47 38.03
CA PRO A 103 -23.87 -9.20 38.66
C PRO A 103 -23.21 -8.91 40.02
N ASN A 104 -22.58 -9.91 40.65
CA ASN A 104 -22.11 -9.86 42.04
C ASN A 104 -20.59 -9.89 42.20
N GLN A 105 -19.80 -9.79 41.13
CA GLN A 105 -18.34 -9.81 41.24
C GLN A 105 -17.82 -8.37 41.43
N PRO A 106 -17.23 -8.00 42.60
CA PRO A 106 -16.64 -6.68 42.78
C PRO A 106 -15.38 -6.56 41.91
N GLY A 107 -15.23 -5.40 41.25
CA GLY A 107 -14.11 -5.08 40.37
C GLY A 107 -12.75 -5.05 41.04
#